data_AF-R7QAB2-F1
#
_entry.id   AF-R7QAB2-F1
#
_cell.length_a   1.000
_cell.length_b   1.000
_cell.length_c   1.000
_cell.angle_alpha   90.00
_cell.angle_beta   90.00
_cell.angle_gamma   90.00
#
_symmetry.space_group_name_H-M   'P 1'
#
loop_
_entity.id
_entity.type
_entity.pdbx_description
1 polymer ?
#
loop_
_entity_poly.entity_id
_entity_poly.type
_entity_poly.pdbx_seq_one_letter_code
_entity_poly.pdbx_strand_id
1 'polypeptide(L)'
;MEPTMEKAEPPRSSTPSWFAADPSKAYYEKLSLVWAPISMLVLLVGVLGTPLYKYCDRNSYLLITVLACLPGIFIPVFFPCPADCGRPYAQRFWVKATVWIAIFGFYGNYFWTHYFYELLGAKYLFDSYRFNDVPLVTFTATFFYFTFYFNFVNLILRRVARFSATFPSFARNLIWWANIAALAYGTAVFEAVSIQHFPLYTYTETEAFMVVGSVVYGLYFVIGFPMFFSLDEGVAPRTSVRGAATNALAATAIVTLLLDLWRLMLGSIYEVGRSARIPVPFVYQGRECPEAPEGVAEVGSCSEQLTSCAEQASSWLYRKIMFSANLLQEKSTEVTRQYEHL
;
A
#
# COMPACT_ATOMS: atom_id res chain seq x y z
N MET A 1 47.78 -35.44 12.45
CA MET A 1 46.90 -34.77 13.43
C MET A 1 46.42 -33.49 12.79
N GLU A 2 45.25 -33.57 12.13
CA GLU A 2 44.56 -32.42 11.55
C GLU A 2 43.84 -31.66 12.67
N PRO A 3 43.95 -30.32 12.76
CA PRO A 3 43.24 -29.56 13.76
C PRO A 3 41.76 -29.48 13.37
N THR A 4 40.89 -30.02 14.21
CA THR A 4 39.44 -29.86 14.13
C THR A 4 39.09 -28.38 14.12
N MET A 5 38.54 -27.89 13.00
CA MET A 5 37.89 -26.58 12.96
C MET A 5 36.68 -26.60 13.90
N GLU A 6 36.86 -25.99 15.06
CA GLU A 6 35.79 -25.65 15.97
C GLU A 6 34.79 -24.74 15.24
N LYS A 7 33.58 -25.26 15.01
CA LYS A 7 32.44 -24.49 14.49
C LYS A 7 32.19 -23.35 15.47
N ALA A 8 32.58 -22.14 15.10
CA ALA A 8 32.22 -20.94 15.84
C ALA A 8 30.70 -20.83 15.91
N GLU A 9 30.13 -21.10 17.08
CA GLU A 9 28.73 -20.80 17.37
C GLU A 9 28.48 -19.30 17.20
N PRO A 10 27.38 -18.89 16.53
CA PRO A 10 27.06 -17.47 16.45
C PRO A 10 26.78 -16.92 17.86
N PRO A 11 27.25 -15.70 18.18
CA PRO A 11 27.03 -15.11 19.49
C PRO A 11 25.53 -14.98 19.76
N ARG A 12 25.01 -15.79 20.70
CA ARG A 12 23.66 -15.66 21.22
C ARG A 12 23.61 -14.42 22.12
N SER A 13 23.26 -13.26 21.58
CA SER A 13 22.85 -12.14 22.42
C SER A 13 21.47 -12.46 23.02
N SER A 14 21.45 -12.75 24.33
CA SER A 14 20.32 -13.26 25.11
C SER A 14 19.37 -12.19 25.65
N THR A 15 19.25 -11.03 25.00
CA THR A 15 18.26 -10.00 25.36
C THR A 15 17.20 -9.82 24.26
N PRO A 16 15.90 -9.81 24.59
CA PRO A 16 14.85 -9.59 23.60
C PRO A 16 14.83 -8.14 23.13
N SER A 17 15.69 -7.81 22.16
CA SER A 17 15.72 -6.47 21.53
C SER A 17 14.53 -6.31 20.58
N TRP A 18 13.81 -5.19 20.69
CA TRP A 18 12.81 -4.78 19.69
C TRP A 18 13.45 -4.45 18.33
N PHE A 19 14.71 -4.00 18.35
CA PHE A 19 15.46 -3.52 17.19
C PHE A 19 16.39 -4.60 16.61
N ALA A 20 16.87 -4.36 15.39
CA ALA A 20 17.78 -5.25 14.67
C ALA A 20 19.05 -5.60 15.46
N ALA A 21 19.66 -6.74 15.11
CA ALA A 21 20.93 -7.15 15.70
C ALA A 21 22.11 -6.31 15.15
N ASP A 22 22.03 -5.88 13.89
CA ASP A 22 23.00 -4.93 13.34
C ASP A 22 22.81 -3.54 13.98
N PRO A 23 23.85 -2.95 14.62
CA PRO A 23 23.72 -1.67 15.31
C PRO A 23 23.44 -0.47 14.39
N SER A 24 23.83 -0.53 13.11
CA SER A 24 23.54 0.54 12.14
C SER A 24 22.06 0.52 11.77
N LYS A 25 21.51 -0.67 11.50
CA LYS A 25 20.06 -0.84 11.27
C LYS A 25 19.25 -0.44 12.50
N ALA A 26 19.61 -0.93 13.69
CA ALA A 26 18.92 -0.60 14.93
C ALA A 26 18.91 0.90 15.24
N TYR A 27 20.02 1.61 14.94
CA TYR A 27 20.08 3.05 15.07
C TYR A 27 19.11 3.76 14.12
N TYR A 28 19.08 3.37 12.84
CA TYR A 28 18.18 3.96 11.86
C TYR A 28 16.71 3.63 12.12
N GLU A 29 16.38 2.42 12.57
CA GLU A 29 15.03 2.04 13.03
C GLU A 29 14.57 2.98 14.15
N LYS A 30 15.38 3.19 15.20
CA LYS A 30 15.05 4.12 16.30
C LYS A 30 14.84 5.55 15.80
N LEU A 31 15.74 6.02 14.96
CA LEU A 31 15.70 7.37 14.42
C LEU A 31 14.43 7.57 13.55
N SER A 32 14.19 6.68 12.60
CA SER A 32 13.06 6.74 11.67
C SER A 32 11.70 6.65 12.35
N LEU A 33 11.57 5.85 13.40
CA LEU A 33 10.34 5.75 14.18
C LEU A 33 10.01 7.01 14.99
N VAL A 34 10.92 7.99 15.04
CA VAL A 34 10.67 9.29 15.65
C VAL A 34 10.40 10.35 14.58
N TRP A 35 11.34 10.56 13.65
CA TRP A 35 11.22 11.68 12.74
C TRP A 35 10.17 11.46 11.65
N ALA A 36 9.99 10.24 11.15
CA ALA A 36 9.06 9.99 10.05
C ALA A 36 7.59 10.19 10.49
N PRO A 37 7.14 9.72 11.67
CA PRO A 37 5.83 10.10 12.21
C PRO A 37 5.65 11.60 12.41
N ILE A 38 6.68 12.32 12.87
CA ILE A 38 6.62 13.79 13.00
C ILE A 38 6.38 14.42 11.61
N SER A 39 7.13 14.00 10.60
CA SER A 39 6.94 14.43 9.21
C SER A 39 5.53 14.13 8.68
N MET A 40 5.01 12.93 8.97
CA MET A 40 3.64 12.55 8.64
C MET A 40 2.61 13.43 9.34
N LEU A 41 2.78 13.71 10.63
CA LEU A 41 1.88 14.57 11.41
C LEU A 41 1.86 16.01 10.88
N VAL A 42 3.03 16.55 10.54
CA VAL A 42 3.12 17.89 9.93
C VAL A 42 2.31 17.94 8.63
N LEU A 43 2.46 16.96 7.75
CA LEU A 43 1.71 16.93 6.50
C LEU A 43 0.21 16.65 6.73
N LEU A 44 -0.13 15.51 7.34
CA LEU A 44 -1.51 15.04 7.48
C LEU A 44 -2.34 15.93 8.39
N VAL A 45 -1.84 16.20 9.60
CA VAL A 45 -2.60 16.93 10.62
C VAL A 45 -2.40 18.42 10.44
N GLY A 46 -1.15 18.86 10.24
CA GLY A 46 -0.82 20.27 10.14
C GLY A 46 -1.31 20.93 8.85
N VAL A 47 -1.07 20.30 7.69
CA VAL A 47 -1.39 20.89 6.38
C VAL A 47 -2.73 20.40 5.85
N LEU A 48 -2.88 19.08 5.66
CA LEU A 48 -4.04 18.50 4.98
C LEU A 48 -5.31 18.50 5.86
N GLY A 49 -5.14 18.37 7.18
CA GLY A 49 -6.21 18.36 8.18
C GLY A 49 -6.66 19.75 8.65
N THR A 50 -6.02 20.83 8.20
CA THR A 50 -6.41 22.21 8.54
C THR A 50 -6.71 23.03 7.28
N PRO A 51 -7.34 24.21 7.38
CA PRO A 51 -7.49 25.11 6.24
C PRO A 51 -6.16 25.59 5.60
N LEU A 52 -5.00 25.25 6.17
CA LEU A 52 -3.69 25.65 5.66
C LEU A 52 -3.45 25.15 4.24
N TYR A 53 -3.99 23.98 3.87
CA TYR A 53 -3.88 23.46 2.50
C TYR A 53 -4.35 24.46 1.43
N LYS A 54 -5.29 25.36 1.76
CA LYS A 54 -5.80 26.38 0.81
C LYS A 54 -4.77 27.45 0.44
N TYR A 55 -3.77 27.63 1.29
CA TYR A 55 -2.71 28.63 1.10
C TYR A 55 -1.42 28.00 0.54
N CYS A 56 -1.38 26.68 0.36
CA CYS A 56 -0.25 25.99 -0.22
C CYS A 56 -0.37 25.98 -1.74
N ASP A 57 0.61 26.58 -2.42
CA ASP A 57 0.82 26.41 -3.86
C ASP A 57 1.71 25.19 -4.16
N ARG A 58 1.94 24.91 -5.43
CA ARG A 58 2.83 23.81 -5.87
C ARG A 58 4.21 23.83 -5.21
N ASN A 59 4.78 25.01 -4.95
CA ASN A 59 6.11 25.14 -4.35
C ASN A 59 6.06 24.86 -2.86
N SER A 60 5.03 25.36 -2.17
CA SER A 60 4.83 25.17 -0.73
C SER A 60 4.66 23.69 -0.40
N TYR A 61 3.82 22.96 -1.13
CA TYR A 61 3.66 21.51 -0.91
C TYR A 61 4.96 20.73 -1.14
N LEU A 62 5.70 21.07 -2.21
CA LEU A 62 6.97 20.42 -2.50
C LEU A 62 8.01 20.74 -1.42
N LEU A 63 8.12 22.00 -1.02
CA LEU A 63 9.04 22.43 0.03
C LEU A 63 8.74 21.71 1.36
N ILE A 64 7.47 21.66 1.79
CA ILE A 64 7.06 20.99 3.02
C ILE A 64 7.50 19.52 3.00
N THR A 65 7.24 18.81 1.91
CA THR A 65 7.57 17.38 1.81
C THR A 65 9.08 17.11 1.65
N VAL A 66 9.81 17.97 0.94
CA VAL A 66 11.28 17.90 0.86
C VAL A 66 11.90 18.15 2.23
N LEU A 67 11.48 19.22 2.94
CA LEU A 67 11.93 19.51 4.30
C LEU A 67 11.63 18.36 5.25
N ALA A 68 10.47 17.72 5.10
CA ALA A 68 10.06 16.56 5.89
C ALA A 68 10.94 15.31 5.66
N CYS A 69 11.67 15.21 4.53
CA CYS A 69 12.62 14.12 4.28
C CYS A 69 13.99 14.34 4.90
N LEU A 70 14.36 15.62 5.13
CA LEU A 70 15.71 16.03 5.55
C LEU A 70 16.21 15.35 6.83
N PRO A 71 15.39 15.14 7.89
CA PRO A 71 15.84 14.46 9.10
C PRO A 71 16.39 13.05 8.82
N GLY A 72 15.81 12.32 7.86
CA GLY A 72 16.23 10.97 7.49
C GLY A 72 17.61 10.89 6.86
N ILE A 73 18.15 12.01 6.35
CA ILE A 73 19.44 12.09 5.69
C ILE A 73 20.46 12.85 6.55
N PHE A 74 20.09 14.03 7.08
CA PHE A 74 21.05 14.88 7.80
C PHE A 74 21.39 14.34 9.19
N ILE A 75 20.42 13.80 9.93
CA ILE A 75 20.69 13.26 11.27
C ILE A 75 21.72 12.11 11.23
N PRO A 76 21.59 11.07 10.37
CA PRO A 76 22.59 10.00 10.33
C PRO A 76 23.93 10.42 9.69
N VAL A 77 23.96 11.57 8.97
CA VAL A 77 25.20 12.17 8.45
C VAL A 77 25.98 12.87 9.57
N PHE A 78 25.32 13.72 10.36
CA PHE A 78 25.97 14.55 11.39
C PHE A 78 26.07 13.88 12.76
N PHE A 79 25.17 12.95 13.08
CA PHE A 79 25.10 12.28 14.38
C PHE A 79 25.14 10.75 14.23
N PRO A 80 26.17 10.17 13.58
CA PRO A 80 26.23 8.72 13.37
C PRO A 80 26.33 7.95 14.69
N CYS A 81 25.81 6.71 14.70
CA CYS A 81 26.01 5.83 15.85
C CYS A 81 27.47 5.37 15.95
N PRO A 82 27.93 4.88 17.12
CA PRO A 82 29.30 4.41 17.29
C PRO A 82 29.73 3.34 16.28
N ALA A 83 28.80 2.48 15.86
CA ALA A 83 29.08 1.48 14.84
C ALA A 83 29.34 2.12 13.47
N ASP A 84 28.74 3.26 13.15
CA ASP A 84 28.89 3.94 11.85
C ASP A 84 30.01 4.99 11.82
N CYS A 85 30.57 5.34 12.98
CA CYS A 85 31.74 6.22 13.09
C CYS A 85 32.93 5.67 12.27
N GLY A 86 33.51 6.52 11.41
CA GLY A 86 34.62 6.14 10.53
C GLY A 86 34.25 5.20 9.37
N ARG A 87 32.99 4.73 9.27
CA ARG A 87 32.57 3.87 8.16
C ARG A 87 32.20 4.67 6.92
N PRO A 88 32.54 4.20 5.70
CA PRO A 88 32.03 4.75 4.46
C PRO A 88 30.50 4.75 4.43
N TYR A 89 29.88 5.79 3.87
CA TYR A 89 28.41 5.91 3.80
C TYR A 89 27.75 4.70 3.15
N ALA A 90 28.34 4.13 2.09
CA ALA A 90 27.83 2.95 1.42
C ALA A 90 27.71 1.69 2.31
N GLN A 91 28.40 1.66 3.46
CA GLN A 91 28.32 0.55 4.41
C GLN A 91 27.27 0.78 5.51
N ARG A 92 26.81 2.01 5.69
CA ARG A 92 25.82 2.40 6.71
C ARG A 92 24.41 2.03 6.26
N PHE A 93 23.59 1.54 7.18
CA PHE A 93 22.25 1.05 6.86
C PHE A 93 21.34 2.13 6.28
N TRP A 94 21.40 3.36 6.83
CA TRP A 94 20.52 4.46 6.41
C TRP A 94 20.61 4.75 4.90
N VAL A 95 21.80 4.62 4.30
CA VAL A 95 22.00 4.81 2.85
C VAL A 95 21.29 3.71 2.06
N LYS A 96 21.44 2.46 2.49
CA LYS A 96 20.82 1.30 1.84
C LYS A 96 19.30 1.36 1.95
N ALA A 97 18.79 1.68 3.13
CA ALA A 97 17.37 1.89 3.37
C ALA A 97 16.82 3.03 2.50
N THR A 98 17.54 4.17 2.43
CA THR A 98 17.16 5.31 1.58
C THR A 98 17.11 4.92 0.11
N VAL A 99 18.13 4.22 -0.40
CA VAL A 99 18.16 3.74 -1.80
C VAL A 99 17.03 2.77 -2.07
N TRP A 100 16.78 1.82 -1.17
CA TRP A 100 15.71 0.84 -1.33
C TRP A 100 14.34 1.52 -1.39
N ILE A 101 14.06 2.43 -0.44
CA ILE A 101 12.79 3.16 -0.35
C ILE A 101 12.63 4.12 -1.54
N ALA A 102 13.71 4.78 -1.97
CA ALA A 102 13.66 5.66 -3.14
C ALA A 102 13.30 4.89 -4.41
N ILE A 103 13.90 3.72 -4.64
CA ILE A 103 13.57 2.87 -5.80
C ILE A 103 12.14 2.35 -5.69
N PHE A 104 11.77 1.77 -4.55
CA PHE A 104 10.45 1.18 -4.36
C PHE A 104 9.34 2.23 -4.45
N GLY A 105 9.52 3.38 -3.79
CA GLY A 105 8.60 4.51 -3.84
C GLY A 105 8.53 5.17 -5.21
N PHE A 106 9.65 5.28 -5.94
CA PHE A 106 9.64 5.77 -7.32
C PHE A 106 8.82 4.85 -8.22
N TYR A 107 8.99 3.53 -8.12
CA TYR A 107 8.18 2.59 -8.89
C TYR A 107 6.69 2.72 -8.60
N GLY A 108 6.32 2.82 -7.33
CA GLY A 108 4.93 2.97 -6.94
C GLY A 108 4.28 4.26 -7.43
N ASN A 109 5.02 5.37 -7.38
CA ASN A 109 4.50 6.63 -7.89
C ASN A 109 4.53 6.69 -9.43
N TYR A 110 5.59 6.23 -10.09
CA TYR A 110 5.78 6.42 -11.53
C TYR A 110 5.14 5.32 -12.40
N PHE A 111 5.45 4.05 -12.11
CA PHE A 111 5.03 2.92 -12.95
C PHE A 111 3.67 2.38 -12.54
N TRP A 112 3.35 2.38 -11.24
CA TRP A 112 2.09 1.82 -10.76
C TRP A 112 0.93 2.82 -10.73
N THR A 113 1.15 4.04 -11.25
CA THR A 113 0.14 5.09 -11.33
C THR A 113 -1.13 4.67 -12.07
N HIS A 114 -1.02 3.87 -13.14
CA HIS A 114 -2.19 3.32 -13.84
C HIS A 114 -3.04 2.43 -12.92
N TYR A 115 -2.40 1.58 -12.10
CA TYR A 115 -3.16 0.79 -11.11
C TYR A 115 -3.79 1.70 -10.05
N PHE A 116 -3.14 2.80 -9.66
CA PHE A 116 -3.68 3.69 -8.63
C PHE A 116 -4.81 4.61 -9.15
N TYR A 117 -4.67 5.21 -10.32
CA TYR A 117 -5.63 6.17 -10.86
C TYR A 117 -6.72 5.54 -11.72
N GLU A 118 -6.40 4.52 -12.52
CA GLU A 118 -7.40 3.88 -13.40
C GLU A 118 -8.11 2.73 -12.70
N LEU A 119 -7.37 1.88 -11.98
CA LEU A 119 -8.00 0.77 -11.25
C LEU A 119 -8.78 1.28 -10.05
N LEU A 120 -8.19 2.19 -9.24
CA LEU A 120 -8.80 2.67 -8.01
C LEU A 120 -9.66 3.94 -8.17
N GLY A 121 -9.49 4.69 -9.26
CA GLY A 121 -10.21 5.93 -9.49
C GLY A 121 -9.79 7.08 -8.56
N ALA A 122 -8.67 6.96 -7.86
CA ALA A 122 -8.15 8.02 -7.01
C ALA A 122 -7.62 9.19 -7.85
N LYS A 123 -7.81 10.43 -7.43
CA LYS A 123 -7.24 11.61 -8.10
C LYS A 123 -6.81 12.66 -7.10
N TYR A 124 -5.60 13.18 -7.28
CA TYR A 124 -5.15 14.39 -6.60
C TYR A 124 -5.49 15.61 -7.45
N LEU A 125 -6.17 16.58 -6.84
CA LEU A 125 -6.67 17.80 -7.50
C LEU A 125 -5.89 19.06 -7.10
N PHE A 126 -4.98 18.97 -6.14
CA PHE A 126 -4.19 20.11 -5.70
C PHE A 126 -3.13 20.51 -6.75
N ASP A 127 -2.76 21.79 -6.74
CA ASP A 127 -1.74 22.32 -7.64
C ASP A 127 -0.36 21.75 -7.28
N SER A 128 0.33 21.17 -8.27
CA SER A 128 1.62 20.53 -8.07
C SER A 128 2.39 20.40 -9.37
N TYR A 129 3.72 20.32 -9.29
CA TYR A 129 4.53 19.78 -10.39
C TYR A 129 4.17 18.32 -10.57
N ARG A 130 3.92 17.86 -11.80
CA ARG A 130 3.50 16.49 -12.08
C ARG A 130 4.51 15.75 -12.93
N PHE A 131 4.68 14.48 -12.64
CA PHE A 131 5.47 13.55 -13.44
C PHE A 131 4.65 12.29 -13.70
N ASN A 132 4.37 11.99 -14.96
CA ASN A 132 3.38 10.97 -15.36
C ASN A 132 2.00 11.19 -14.70
N ASP A 133 1.52 12.44 -14.73
CA ASP A 133 0.29 12.93 -14.07
C ASP A 133 0.22 12.76 -12.53
N VAL A 134 1.29 12.29 -11.91
CA VAL A 134 1.39 12.12 -10.45
C VAL A 134 2.05 13.36 -9.83
N PRO A 135 1.45 13.98 -8.79
CA PRO A 135 2.07 15.11 -8.10
C PRO A 135 3.45 14.74 -7.53
N LEU A 136 4.47 15.55 -7.79
CA LEU A 136 5.84 15.31 -7.30
C LEU A 136 5.91 15.23 -5.77
N VAL A 137 4.97 15.88 -5.10
CA VAL A 137 4.75 15.86 -3.65
C VAL A 137 4.48 14.45 -3.13
N THR A 138 3.86 13.56 -3.92
CA THR A 138 3.64 12.17 -3.49
C THR A 138 4.95 11.38 -3.50
N PHE A 139 5.84 11.60 -4.47
CA PHE A 139 7.16 10.94 -4.50
C PHE A 139 8.00 11.26 -3.26
N THR A 140 8.03 12.53 -2.87
CA THR A 140 8.75 12.99 -1.67
C THR A 140 8.03 12.56 -0.39
N ALA A 141 6.70 12.64 -0.34
CA ALA A 141 5.93 12.16 0.80
C ALA A 141 6.14 10.66 1.03
N THR A 142 6.03 9.85 -0.02
CA THR A 142 6.24 8.40 0.02
C THR A 142 7.52 8.03 0.74
N PHE A 143 8.60 8.81 0.59
CA PHE A 143 9.86 8.54 1.27
C PHE A 143 9.68 8.41 2.80
N PHE A 144 9.09 9.40 3.47
CA PHE A 144 8.95 9.35 4.92
C PHE A 144 7.81 8.41 5.37
N TYR A 145 6.73 8.30 4.60
CA TYR A 145 5.68 7.31 4.87
C TYR A 145 6.23 5.88 4.84
N PHE A 146 6.89 5.50 3.75
CA PHE A 146 7.42 4.16 3.59
C PHE A 146 8.54 3.90 4.60
N THR A 147 9.38 4.89 4.88
CA THR A 147 10.37 4.76 5.96
C THR A 147 9.71 4.40 7.28
N PHE A 148 8.62 5.07 7.66
CA PHE A 148 7.89 4.71 8.88
C PHE A 148 7.29 3.30 8.79
N TYR A 149 6.53 3.00 7.73
CA TYR A 149 5.83 1.73 7.57
C TYR A 149 6.78 0.53 7.64
N PHE A 150 7.85 0.55 6.85
CA PHE A 150 8.81 -0.54 6.79
C PHE A 150 9.52 -0.74 8.13
N ASN A 151 9.99 0.34 8.79
CA ASN A 151 10.69 0.20 10.06
C ASN A 151 9.76 -0.18 11.22
N PHE A 152 8.52 0.31 11.23
CA PHE A 152 7.52 -0.08 12.23
C PHE A 152 7.13 -1.55 12.10
N VAL A 153 6.88 -2.01 10.88
CA VAL A 153 6.54 -3.40 10.60
C VAL A 153 7.72 -4.33 10.90
N ASN A 154 8.97 -3.91 10.67
CA ASN A 154 10.14 -4.70 11.08
C ASN A 154 10.12 -5.06 12.57
N LEU A 155 9.71 -4.14 13.46
CA LEU A 155 9.60 -4.43 14.89
C LEU A 155 8.59 -5.55 15.17
N ILE A 156 7.44 -5.49 14.50
CA ILE A 156 6.36 -6.47 14.66
C ILE A 156 6.76 -7.82 14.07
N LEU A 157 7.29 -7.86 12.85
CA LEU A 157 7.77 -9.09 12.20
C LEU A 157 8.85 -9.78 13.02
N ARG A 158 9.77 -9.02 13.63
CA ARG A 158 10.78 -9.57 14.54
C ARG A 158 10.16 -10.25 15.76
N ARG A 159 9.05 -9.70 16.29
CA ARG A 159 8.28 -10.34 17.37
C ARG A 159 7.55 -11.59 16.90
N VAL A 160 6.90 -11.53 15.73
CA VAL A 160 6.21 -12.67 15.11
C VAL A 160 7.18 -13.82 14.86
N ALA A 161 8.38 -13.54 14.31
CA ALA A 161 9.42 -14.54 14.08
C ALA A 161 9.87 -15.25 15.36
N ARG A 162 10.06 -14.49 16.45
CA ARG A 162 10.44 -15.07 17.75
C ARG A 162 9.31 -15.85 18.39
N PHE A 163 8.11 -15.32 18.36
CA PHE A 163 6.91 -15.97 18.90
C PHE A 163 6.67 -17.33 18.23
N SER A 164 6.80 -17.37 16.90
CA SER A 164 6.58 -18.59 16.11
C SER A 164 7.81 -19.49 15.97
N ALA A 165 8.92 -19.19 16.66
CA ALA A 165 10.19 -19.91 16.50
C ALA A 165 10.12 -21.37 16.94
N THR A 166 9.28 -21.69 17.93
CA THR A 166 9.11 -23.05 18.48
C THR A 166 8.04 -23.87 17.78
N PHE A 167 7.29 -23.27 16.84
CA PHE A 167 6.20 -23.94 16.15
C PHE A 167 6.69 -24.77 14.95
N PRO A 168 5.91 -25.78 14.52
CA PRO A 168 6.20 -26.52 13.29
C PRO A 168 6.30 -25.59 12.07
N SER A 169 7.11 -25.96 11.08
CA SER A 169 7.41 -25.13 9.91
C SER A 169 6.17 -24.63 9.18
N PHE A 170 5.13 -25.46 9.04
CA PHE A 170 3.87 -25.07 8.41
C PHE A 170 3.16 -23.95 9.19
N ALA A 171 2.98 -24.15 10.51
CA ALA A 171 2.35 -23.15 11.37
C ALA A 171 3.16 -21.84 11.42
N ARG A 172 4.49 -21.93 11.48
CA ARG A 172 5.38 -20.76 11.42
C ARG A 172 5.20 -19.98 10.13
N ASN A 173 5.17 -20.65 8.98
CA ASN A 173 4.96 -20.01 7.68
C ASN A 173 3.57 -19.38 7.58
N LEU A 174 2.52 -20.08 8.05
CA LEU A 174 1.16 -19.55 8.06
C LEU A 174 1.05 -18.29 8.91
N ILE A 175 1.60 -18.31 10.13
CA ILE A 175 1.61 -17.15 11.02
C ILE A 175 2.40 -15.99 10.40
N TRP A 176 3.55 -16.28 9.81
CA TRP A 176 4.39 -15.26 9.16
C TRP A 176 3.63 -14.53 8.04
N TRP A 177 3.07 -15.28 7.08
CA TRP A 177 2.37 -14.70 5.95
C TRP A 177 1.02 -14.09 6.32
N ALA A 178 0.29 -14.66 7.29
CA ALA A 178 -0.94 -14.08 7.81
C ALA A 178 -0.68 -12.71 8.47
N ASN A 179 0.40 -12.58 9.25
CA ASN A 179 0.77 -11.30 9.85
C ASN A 179 1.22 -10.29 8.80
N ILE A 180 2.00 -10.70 7.79
CA ILE A 180 2.36 -9.80 6.68
C ILE A 180 1.11 -9.31 5.95
N ALA A 181 0.17 -10.19 5.62
CA ALA A 181 -1.08 -9.81 4.95
C ALA A 181 -1.92 -8.85 5.81
N ALA A 182 -2.06 -9.12 7.11
CA ALA A 182 -2.79 -8.27 8.03
C ALA A 182 -2.15 -6.88 8.18
N LEU A 183 -0.81 -6.83 8.33
CA LEU A 183 -0.07 -5.56 8.43
C LEU A 183 -0.13 -4.78 7.12
N ALA A 184 0.00 -5.45 5.97
CA ALA A 184 -0.06 -4.83 4.64
C ALA A 184 -1.43 -4.18 4.39
N TYR A 185 -2.51 -4.92 4.67
CA TYR A 185 -3.87 -4.40 4.58
C TYR A 185 -4.10 -3.26 5.58
N GLY A 186 -3.64 -3.42 6.83
CA GLY A 186 -3.76 -2.39 7.86
C GLY A 186 -3.03 -1.09 7.50
N THR A 187 -1.83 -1.17 6.89
CA THR A 187 -1.10 -0.01 6.39
C THR A 187 -1.85 0.67 5.24
N ALA A 188 -2.37 -0.10 4.28
CA ALA A 188 -3.14 0.44 3.16
C ALA A 188 -4.42 1.15 3.63
N VAL A 189 -5.17 0.55 4.56
CA VAL A 189 -6.36 1.17 5.16
C VAL A 189 -5.99 2.42 5.95
N PHE A 190 -4.93 2.36 6.77
CA PHE A 190 -4.46 3.51 7.53
C PHE A 190 -4.15 4.70 6.62
N GLU A 191 -3.46 4.47 5.50
CA GLU A 191 -3.16 5.50 4.53
C GLU A 191 -4.44 6.06 3.89
N ALA A 192 -5.35 5.20 3.42
CA ALA A 192 -6.61 5.62 2.84
C ALA A 192 -7.45 6.48 3.80
N VAL A 193 -7.57 6.05 5.06
CA VAL A 193 -8.28 6.77 6.13
C VAL A 193 -7.60 8.10 6.47
N SER A 194 -6.27 8.16 6.41
CA SER A 194 -5.52 9.38 6.77
C SER A 194 -5.74 10.55 5.80
N ILE A 195 -6.06 10.27 4.53
CA ILE A 195 -6.26 11.29 3.49
C ILE A 195 -7.71 11.43 3.03
N GLN A 196 -8.63 10.59 3.50
CA GLN A 196 -10.03 10.57 3.02
C GLN A 196 -10.78 11.90 3.17
N HIS A 197 -10.40 12.71 4.16
CA HIS A 197 -11.04 14.00 4.44
C HIS A 197 -10.38 15.17 3.71
N PHE A 198 -9.29 14.92 2.96
CA PHE A 198 -8.59 15.97 2.24
C PHE A 198 -9.39 16.37 0.99
N PRO A 199 -9.91 17.62 0.88
CA PRO A 199 -10.87 17.97 -0.18
C PRO A 199 -10.29 17.96 -1.59
N LEU A 200 -8.96 17.98 -1.73
CA LEU A 200 -8.27 17.92 -3.01
C LEU A 200 -7.78 16.49 -3.34
N TYR A 201 -8.37 15.48 -2.68
CA TYR A 201 -8.21 14.07 -3.00
C TYR A 201 -9.60 13.45 -3.19
N THR A 202 -9.86 12.91 -4.37
CA THR A 202 -11.15 12.32 -4.71
C THR A 202 -11.01 10.86 -5.09
N TYR A 203 -12.05 10.10 -4.79
CA TYR A 203 -12.23 8.70 -5.19
C TYR A 203 -13.69 8.52 -5.61
N THR A 204 -13.92 7.61 -6.56
CA THR A 204 -15.25 7.44 -7.17
C THR A 204 -16.25 6.73 -6.27
N GLU A 205 -15.80 5.77 -5.46
CA GLU A 205 -16.66 4.94 -4.59
C GLU A 205 -15.92 4.66 -3.26
N THR A 206 -16.33 5.33 -2.17
CA THR A 206 -15.61 5.30 -0.88
C THR A 206 -15.48 3.89 -0.30
N GLU A 207 -16.56 3.13 -0.27
CA GLU A 207 -16.58 1.82 0.38
C GLU A 207 -15.74 0.80 -0.40
N ALA A 208 -15.88 0.78 -1.72
CA ALA A 208 -15.11 -0.12 -2.59
C ALA A 208 -13.62 0.26 -2.59
N PHE A 209 -13.29 1.55 -2.56
CA PHE A 209 -11.92 2.02 -2.41
C PHE A 209 -11.31 1.57 -1.08
N MET A 210 -12.04 1.70 0.02
CA MET A 210 -11.54 1.33 1.36
C MET A 210 -11.31 -0.17 1.50
N VAL A 211 -12.16 -1.02 0.93
CA VAL A 211 -12.04 -2.48 1.06
C VAL A 211 -11.18 -3.06 -0.06
N VAL A 212 -11.62 -2.92 -1.31
CA VAL A 212 -10.97 -3.54 -2.47
C VAL A 212 -9.69 -2.79 -2.84
N GLY A 213 -9.73 -1.45 -2.79
CA GLY A 213 -8.55 -0.65 -3.09
C GLY A 213 -7.42 -0.84 -2.10
N SER A 214 -7.74 -1.00 -0.81
CA SER A 214 -6.74 -1.35 0.22
C SER A 214 -6.13 -2.74 0.02
N VAL A 215 -6.85 -3.71 -0.58
CA VAL A 215 -6.27 -5.00 -0.94
C VAL A 215 -5.26 -4.84 -2.08
N VAL A 216 -5.63 -4.13 -3.15
CA VAL A 216 -4.75 -3.89 -4.30
C VAL A 216 -3.50 -3.12 -3.86
N TYR A 217 -3.68 -2.04 -3.11
CA TYR A 217 -2.57 -1.25 -2.60
C TYR A 217 -1.74 -2.04 -1.57
N GLY A 218 -2.39 -2.87 -0.75
CA GLY A 218 -1.73 -3.79 0.17
C GLY A 218 -0.73 -4.76 -0.49
N LEU A 219 -0.92 -5.10 -1.77
CA LEU A 219 0.04 -5.95 -2.52
C LEU A 219 1.46 -5.39 -2.53
N TYR A 220 1.60 -4.06 -2.46
CA TYR A 220 2.90 -3.39 -2.40
C TYR A 220 3.65 -3.87 -1.15
N PHE A 221 2.94 -3.89 -0.03
CA PHE A 221 3.49 -4.17 1.29
C PHE A 221 3.61 -5.67 1.58
N VAL A 222 2.74 -6.51 1.00
CA VAL A 222 2.85 -7.97 1.11
C VAL A 222 4.23 -8.47 0.67
N ILE A 223 4.79 -7.87 -0.39
CA ILE A 223 6.14 -8.18 -0.86
C ILE A 223 7.19 -7.25 -0.25
N GLY A 224 6.89 -5.95 -0.17
CA GLY A 224 7.83 -4.95 0.33
C GLY A 224 8.29 -5.25 1.76
N PHE A 225 7.38 -5.59 2.66
CA PHE A 225 7.69 -5.80 4.09
C PHE A 225 8.72 -6.90 4.32
N PRO A 226 8.52 -8.16 3.86
CA PRO A 226 9.52 -9.20 4.07
C PRO A 226 10.84 -8.90 3.35
N MET A 227 10.82 -8.25 2.18
CA MET A 227 12.05 -7.94 1.45
C MET A 227 12.87 -6.84 2.13
N PHE A 228 12.23 -5.76 2.59
CA PHE A 228 12.91 -4.73 3.37
C PHE A 228 13.36 -5.26 4.74
N PHE A 229 12.54 -6.09 5.40
CA PHE A 229 12.88 -6.74 6.66
C PHE A 229 14.19 -7.52 6.57
N SER A 230 14.42 -8.21 5.45
CA SER A 230 15.62 -9.03 5.23
C SER A 230 16.94 -8.22 5.17
N LEU A 231 16.89 -6.92 4.86
CA LEU A 231 18.09 -6.09 4.73
C LEU A 231 18.78 -5.93 6.07
N ASP A 232 20.03 -6.39 6.18
CA ASP A 232 20.92 -6.22 7.34
C ASP A 232 20.26 -6.57 8.69
N GLU A 233 19.40 -7.59 8.70
CA GLU A 233 18.72 -8.04 9.93
C GLU A 233 19.70 -8.70 10.91
N GLY A 234 20.69 -9.42 10.38
CA GLY A 234 21.82 -9.97 11.10
C GLY A 234 23.08 -9.10 10.99
N VAL A 235 24.10 -9.42 11.80
CA VAL A 235 25.37 -8.67 11.85
C VAL A 235 26.22 -8.88 10.58
N ALA A 236 26.07 -10.04 9.92
CA ALA A 236 26.77 -10.40 8.69
C ALA A 236 26.03 -11.51 7.92
N PRO A 237 26.23 -11.63 6.58
CA PRO A 237 26.93 -10.68 5.72
C PRO A 237 26.10 -9.40 5.52
N ARG A 238 26.78 -8.26 5.42
CA ARG A 238 26.10 -6.98 5.17
C ARG A 238 25.74 -6.84 3.69
N THR A 239 24.55 -6.32 3.44
CA THR A 239 24.07 -5.93 2.13
C THR A 239 24.92 -4.77 1.62
N SER A 240 25.33 -4.83 0.35
CA SER A 240 25.91 -3.68 -0.35
C SER A 240 24.80 -2.74 -0.84
N VAL A 241 25.14 -1.48 -1.17
CA VAL A 241 24.17 -0.55 -1.77
C VAL A 241 23.60 -1.11 -3.08
N ARG A 242 24.45 -1.74 -3.90
CA ARG A 242 24.00 -2.45 -5.11
C ARG A 242 23.03 -3.58 -4.76
N GLY A 243 23.33 -4.37 -3.73
CA GLY A 243 22.44 -5.43 -3.25
C GLY A 243 21.09 -4.88 -2.78
N ALA A 244 21.08 -3.76 -2.06
CA ALA A 244 19.83 -3.10 -1.66
C ALA A 244 19.03 -2.61 -2.87
N ALA A 245 19.69 -2.00 -3.86
CA ALA A 245 19.04 -1.57 -5.10
C ALA A 245 18.47 -2.76 -5.90
N THR A 246 19.23 -3.83 -6.07
CA THR A 246 18.76 -5.06 -6.75
C THR A 246 17.60 -5.70 -5.99
N ASN A 247 17.66 -5.73 -4.66
CA ASN A 247 16.56 -6.24 -3.83
C ASN A 247 15.29 -5.39 -4.00
N ALA A 248 15.41 -4.05 -4.03
CA ALA A 248 14.27 -3.17 -4.28
C ALA A 248 13.67 -3.39 -5.68
N LEU A 249 14.51 -3.50 -6.72
CA LEU A 249 14.05 -3.77 -8.09
C LEU A 249 13.36 -5.14 -8.21
N ALA A 250 13.87 -6.17 -7.51
CA ALA A 250 13.21 -7.46 -7.47
C ALA A 250 11.85 -7.37 -6.75
N ALA A 251 11.77 -6.63 -5.64
CA ALA A 251 10.51 -6.38 -4.95
C ALA A 251 9.49 -5.69 -5.87
N THR A 252 9.91 -4.65 -6.58
CA THR A 252 9.01 -3.92 -7.49
C THR A 252 8.58 -4.79 -8.68
N ALA A 253 9.47 -5.63 -9.23
CA ALA A 253 9.10 -6.56 -10.28
C ALA A 253 8.02 -7.55 -9.82
N ILE A 254 8.15 -8.13 -8.63
CA ILE A 254 7.16 -9.06 -8.08
C ILE A 254 5.83 -8.34 -7.81
N VAL A 255 5.85 -7.15 -7.20
CA VAL A 255 4.63 -6.35 -6.98
C VAL A 255 3.93 -6.04 -8.31
N THR A 256 4.69 -5.66 -9.34
CA THR A 256 4.14 -5.39 -10.67
C THR A 256 3.41 -6.61 -11.22
N LEU A 257 3.99 -7.81 -11.11
CA LEU A 257 3.33 -9.05 -11.54
C LEU A 257 2.05 -9.33 -10.75
N LEU A 258 2.02 -9.06 -9.44
CA LEU A 258 0.82 -9.24 -8.62
C LEU A 258 -0.29 -8.26 -8.99
N LEU A 259 0.07 -7.00 -9.26
CA LEU A 259 -0.87 -5.98 -9.71
C LEU A 259 -1.44 -6.32 -11.08
N ASP A 260 -0.60 -6.83 -11.99
CA ASP A 260 -1.06 -7.23 -13.32
C ASP A 260 -1.93 -8.49 -13.26
N LEU A 261 -1.56 -9.46 -12.42
CA LEU A 261 -2.40 -10.63 -12.17
C LEU A 261 -3.76 -10.23 -11.60
N TRP A 262 -3.80 -9.31 -10.64
CA TRP A 262 -5.05 -8.76 -10.14
C TRP A 262 -5.88 -8.14 -11.27
N ARG A 263 -5.26 -7.25 -12.05
CA ARG A 263 -5.91 -6.57 -13.19
C ARG A 263 -6.51 -7.58 -14.17
N LEU A 264 -5.78 -8.65 -14.51
CA LEU A 264 -6.24 -9.65 -15.47
C LEU A 264 -7.35 -10.56 -14.91
N MET A 265 -7.33 -10.87 -13.61
CA MET A 265 -8.31 -11.78 -13.01
C MET A 265 -9.59 -11.09 -12.54
N LEU A 266 -9.46 -9.91 -11.93
CA LEU A 266 -10.53 -9.23 -11.22
C LEU A 266 -10.94 -7.90 -11.87
N GLY A 267 -10.05 -7.30 -12.66
CA GLY A 267 -10.35 -6.03 -13.32
C GLY A 267 -10.33 -4.83 -12.37
N SER A 268 -10.94 -3.73 -12.82
CA SER A 268 -11.02 -2.48 -12.06
C SER A 268 -12.00 -2.56 -10.88
N ILE A 269 -11.87 -1.65 -9.89
CA ILE A 269 -12.88 -1.61 -8.82
C ILE A 269 -14.29 -1.36 -9.39
N TYR A 270 -14.39 -0.67 -10.54
CA TYR A 270 -15.65 -0.48 -11.25
C TYR A 270 -16.28 -1.79 -11.70
N GLU A 271 -15.48 -2.77 -12.13
CA GLU A 271 -15.96 -4.07 -12.59
C GLU A 271 -16.30 -4.99 -11.41
N VAL A 272 -15.52 -4.92 -10.33
CA VAL A 272 -15.74 -5.70 -9.10
C VAL A 272 -16.98 -5.20 -8.35
N GLY A 273 -17.20 -3.89 -8.27
CA GLY A 273 -18.34 -3.28 -7.56
C GLY A 273 -19.69 -3.43 -8.26
N ARG A 274 -19.71 -3.66 -9.59
CA ARG A 274 -20.95 -3.76 -10.39
C ARG A 274 -21.53 -5.17 -10.56
N SER A 275 -20.96 -6.17 -9.89
CA SER A 275 -21.29 -7.61 -9.96
C SER A 275 -20.83 -8.35 -11.22
N ALA A 276 -20.06 -9.41 -11.00
CA ALA A 276 -20.09 -10.69 -11.72
C ALA A 276 -20.39 -10.63 -13.24
N ARG A 277 -19.52 -9.97 -14.01
CA ARG A 277 -19.39 -10.27 -15.44
C ARG A 277 -17.92 -10.49 -15.76
N ILE A 278 -17.65 -11.63 -16.38
CA ILE A 278 -16.33 -12.10 -16.80
C ILE A 278 -15.64 -10.98 -17.60
N PRO A 279 -14.39 -10.58 -17.27
CA PRO A 279 -13.71 -9.52 -17.99
C PRO A 279 -13.26 -10.02 -19.37
N VAL A 280 -13.61 -9.27 -20.42
CA VAL A 280 -13.01 -9.39 -21.76
C VAL A 280 -11.69 -8.62 -21.73
N PRO A 281 -10.57 -9.15 -22.26
CA PRO A 281 -9.29 -8.48 -22.19
C PRO A 281 -9.32 -7.16 -22.98
N PHE A 282 -8.91 -6.07 -22.32
CA PHE A 282 -8.81 -4.74 -22.92
C PHE A 282 -7.65 -4.68 -23.93
N VAL A 283 -8.00 -4.72 -25.22
CA VAL A 283 -7.16 -4.17 -26.28
C VAL A 283 -7.12 -2.66 -26.07
N TYR A 284 -5.92 -2.06 -26.13
CA TYR A 284 -5.70 -0.61 -26.19
C TYR A 284 -6.78 0.04 -27.05
N GLN A 285 -7.78 0.68 -26.43
CA GLN A 285 -8.64 1.60 -27.17
C GLN A 285 -7.79 2.84 -27.44
N GLY A 286 -7.16 2.84 -28.62
CA GLY A 286 -6.56 4.02 -29.19
C GLY A 286 -7.57 5.15 -29.22
N ARG A 287 -7.09 6.37 -28.96
CA ARG A 287 -7.88 7.58 -29.18
C ARG A 287 -8.38 7.58 -30.62
N GLU A 288 -9.68 7.44 -30.80
CA GLU A 288 -10.35 7.85 -32.03
C GLU A 288 -11.43 8.87 -31.64
N CYS A 289 -11.16 10.14 -31.92
CA CYS A 289 -12.23 11.03 -32.34
C CYS A 289 -12.36 10.84 -33.85
N PRO A 290 -13.53 10.47 -34.38
CA PRO A 290 -13.86 10.79 -35.75
C PRO A 290 -14.79 12.00 -35.78
N GLU A 291 -14.42 12.96 -36.63
CA GLU A 291 -15.28 14.02 -37.14
C GLU A 291 -16.62 13.44 -37.64
N ALA A 292 -17.71 14.16 -37.39
CA ALA A 292 -19.01 13.80 -37.93
C ALA A 292 -19.04 14.01 -39.45
N PRO A 293 -19.47 13.03 -40.27
CA PRO A 293 -19.90 13.28 -41.63
C PRO A 293 -21.40 13.56 -41.66
N GLU A 294 -21.78 14.57 -42.44
CA GLU A 294 -23.15 14.91 -42.77
C GLU A 294 -23.81 13.79 -43.59
N GLY A 295 -25.00 13.35 -43.15
CA GLY A 295 -26.00 12.67 -43.99
C GLY A 295 -26.24 11.16 -43.75
N VAL A 296 -27.50 10.85 -43.36
CA VAL A 296 -28.25 9.57 -43.58
C VAL A 296 -27.86 8.40 -42.64
N ALA A 297 -28.73 7.65 -41.93
CA ALA A 297 -30.20 7.54 -41.78
C ALA A 297 -30.50 6.95 -40.37
N GLU A 298 -31.69 7.21 -39.85
CA GLU A 298 -32.25 6.60 -38.64
C GLU A 298 -32.34 5.07 -38.70
N VAL A 299 -31.96 4.39 -37.61
CA VAL A 299 -32.42 3.03 -37.29
C VAL A 299 -32.99 3.03 -35.87
N GLY A 300 -34.21 3.54 -35.77
CA GLY A 300 -35.10 3.25 -34.64
C GLY A 300 -35.70 1.85 -34.82
N SER A 301 -35.15 0.85 -34.12
CA SER A 301 -35.90 -0.38 -33.78
C SER A 301 -35.27 -1.25 -32.69
N CYS A 302 -34.11 -0.90 -32.13
CA CYS A 302 -33.41 -1.79 -31.17
C CYS A 302 -33.48 -1.33 -29.69
N SER A 303 -34.02 -0.13 -29.39
CA SER A 303 -34.09 0.35 -28.00
C SER A 303 -35.35 -0.13 -27.27
N GLU A 304 -36.49 -0.31 -27.94
CA GLU A 304 -37.74 -0.69 -27.25
C GLU A 304 -37.75 -2.14 -26.74
N GLN A 305 -37.07 -3.07 -27.42
CA GLN A 305 -36.95 -4.46 -26.95
C GLN A 305 -36.00 -4.61 -25.75
N LEU A 306 -34.94 -3.80 -25.67
CA LEU A 306 -34.01 -3.82 -24.55
C LEU A 306 -34.62 -3.20 -23.27
N THR A 307 -35.42 -2.15 -23.41
CA THR A 307 -36.13 -1.55 -22.27
C THR A 307 -37.21 -2.48 -21.73
N SER A 308 -37.95 -3.18 -22.60
CA SER A 308 -38.98 -4.15 -22.20
C SER A 308 -38.39 -5.36 -21.44
N CYS A 309 -37.24 -5.90 -21.87
CA CYS A 309 -36.56 -6.97 -21.14
C CYS A 309 -35.93 -6.49 -19.81
N ALA A 310 -35.43 -5.25 -19.76
CA ALA A 310 -34.87 -4.66 -18.54
C ALA A 310 -35.95 -4.39 -17.47
N GLU A 311 -37.14 -3.95 -17.88
CA GLU A 311 -38.28 -3.74 -16.98
C GLU A 311 -38.89 -5.06 -16.48
N GLN A 312 -38.94 -6.10 -17.30
CA GLN A 312 -39.37 -7.43 -16.84
C GLN A 312 -38.37 -8.06 -15.86
N ALA A 313 -37.06 -7.88 -16.09
CA ALA A 313 -36.02 -8.37 -15.21
C ALA A 313 -35.99 -7.63 -13.86
N SER A 314 -36.20 -6.31 -13.87
CA SER A 314 -36.25 -5.50 -12.64
C SER A 314 -37.50 -5.82 -11.81
N SER A 315 -38.66 -6.03 -12.44
CA SER A 315 -39.90 -6.51 -11.81
C SER A 315 -39.72 -7.88 -11.14
N TRP A 316 -39.04 -8.82 -11.81
CA TRP A 316 -38.81 -10.17 -11.26
C TRP A 316 -37.84 -10.15 -10.08
N LEU A 317 -36.77 -9.36 -10.16
CA LEU A 317 -35.80 -9.22 -9.07
C LEU A 317 -36.40 -8.51 -7.85
N TYR A 318 -37.19 -7.45 -8.08
CA TYR A 318 -37.88 -6.72 -7.02
C TYR A 318 -38.89 -7.59 -6.28
N ARG A 319 -39.67 -8.42 -7.00
CA ARG A 319 -40.58 -9.39 -6.36
C ARG A 319 -39.84 -10.45 -5.54
N LYS A 320 -38.67 -10.91 -5.98
CA LYS A 320 -37.85 -11.87 -5.23
C LYS A 320 -37.27 -11.26 -3.95
N ILE A 321 -36.77 -10.03 -4.04
CA ILE A 321 -36.21 -9.30 -2.88
C ILE A 321 -37.31 -8.99 -1.85
N MET A 322 -38.50 -8.55 -2.31
CA MET A 322 -39.63 -8.29 -1.41
C MET A 322 -40.21 -9.56 -0.79
N PHE A 323 -40.22 -10.69 -1.50
CA PHE A 323 -40.62 -11.99 -0.94
C PHE A 323 -39.65 -12.46 0.15
N SER A 324 -38.34 -12.30 -0.07
CA SER A 324 -37.32 -12.63 0.94
C SER A 324 -37.38 -11.69 2.14
N ALA A 325 -37.67 -10.40 1.94
CA ALA A 325 -37.83 -9.44 3.03
C ALA A 325 -39.08 -9.73 3.89
N ASN A 326 -40.21 -10.08 3.27
CA ASN A 326 -41.42 -10.47 4.00
C ASN A 326 -41.22 -11.78 4.79
N LEU A 327 -40.50 -12.77 4.23
CA LEU A 327 -40.15 -14.01 4.94
C LEU A 327 -39.23 -13.77 6.15
N LEU A 328 -38.33 -12.78 6.07
CA LEU A 328 -37.47 -12.39 7.17
C LEU A 328 -38.24 -11.62 8.25
N GLN A 329 -39.23 -10.81 7.86
CA GLN A 329 -40.07 -10.06 8.78
C GLN A 329 -41.09 -10.95 9.49
N GLU A 330 -41.63 -11.96 8.82
CA GLU A 330 -42.54 -12.95 9.41
C GLU A 330 -41.79 -13.83 10.45
N LYS A 331 -40.57 -14.28 10.13
CA LYS A 331 -39.68 -14.98 11.08
C LYS A 331 -39.24 -14.10 12.25
N SER A 332 -38.98 -12.81 12.02
CA SER A 332 -38.66 -11.87 13.10
C SER A 332 -39.83 -11.70 14.07
N THR A 333 -41.06 -11.65 13.56
CA THR A 333 -42.28 -11.45 14.37
C THR A 333 -42.62 -12.71 15.18
N GLU A 334 -42.34 -13.90 14.62
CA GLU A 334 -42.51 -15.18 15.30
C GLU A 334 -41.49 -15.38 16.43
N VAL A 335 -40.24 -14.94 16.23
CA VAL A 335 -39.21 -14.91 17.29
C VAL A 335 -39.61 -13.94 18.40
N THR A 336 -40.11 -12.74 18.10
CA THR A 336 -40.54 -11.77 19.13
C THR A 336 -41.71 -12.29 19.97
N ARG A 337 -42.70 -12.97 19.39
CA ARG A 337 -43.80 -13.60 20.15
C ARG A 337 -43.35 -14.72 21.07
N GLN A 338 -42.28 -15.43 20.71
CA GLN A 338 -41.75 -16.54 21.51
C GLN A 338 -41.05 -16.06 22.79
N TYR A 339 -40.63 -14.78 22.82
CA TYR A 339 -40.02 -14.14 24.00
C TYR A 339 -41.01 -13.37 24.89
N GLU A 340 -42.24 -13.10 24.44
CA GLU A 340 -43.28 -12.43 25.25
C GLU A 340 -44.11 -13.40 26.13
N HIS A 341 -43.90 -14.72 25.99
CA HIS A 341 -44.56 -15.77 26.78
C HIS A 341 -43.62 -16.51 27.75
N LEU A 342 -42.42 -15.99 27.96
CA LEU A 342 -41.51 -16.33 29.07
C LEU A 342 -41.49 -15.17 30.06
#